data_AF-A0AAD8UQM6-F1
#
_entry.id   AF-A0AAD8UQM6-F1
#
_cell.length_a   1.000
_cell.length_b   1.000
_cell.length_c   1.000
_cell.angle_alpha   90.00
_cell.angle_beta   90.00
_cell.angle_gamma   90.00
#
_symmetry.space_group_name_H-M   'P 1'
#
loop_
_entity.id
_entity.type
_entity.pdbx_description
1 polymer ?
#
loop_
_entity_poly.entity_id
_entity_poly.type
_entity_poly.pdbx_seq_one_letter_code
_entity_poly.pdbx_strand_id
1 'polypeptide(L)'
;MIFLSLGRSARFGSSKGRGPLIGKFAPIGFKKGFGAVGLGRHTKKGFFLINKMLVPNLHVPQTMNPELKPYVSPVTLKMLENRE
;
A
#
# COMPACT_ATOMS: atom_id res chain seq x y z
N MET A 1 -28.72 23.12 26.30
CA MET A 1 -28.70 21.81 25.60
C MET A 1 -27.30 21.19 25.73
N ILE A 2 -26.87 20.86 26.96
CA ILE A 2 -25.49 20.48 27.32
C ILE A 2 -25.52 19.22 28.19
N PHE A 3 -26.10 18.11 27.71
CA PHE A 3 -26.25 16.89 28.55
C PHE A 3 -26.11 15.56 27.80
N LEU A 4 -25.32 15.50 26.72
CA LEU A 4 -25.15 14.28 25.91
C LEU A 4 -23.69 13.94 25.53
N SER A 5 -22.68 14.34 26.31
CA SER A 5 -21.27 14.00 26.00
C SER A 5 -20.56 13.06 27.00
N LEU A 6 -21.20 12.65 28.09
CA LEU A 6 -20.57 11.82 29.13
C LEU A 6 -20.40 10.34 28.75
N GLY A 7 -21.07 9.87 27.70
CA GLY A 7 -21.09 8.44 27.31
C GLY A 7 -20.10 8.00 26.21
N ARG A 8 -19.07 8.80 25.87
CA ARG A 8 -18.13 8.45 24.78
C ARG A 8 -16.67 8.21 25.20
N SER A 9 -16.34 8.29 26.49
CA SER A 9 -14.97 8.04 26.96
C SER A 9 -14.57 6.56 27.07
N ALA A 10 -15.46 5.62 26.74
CA ALA A 10 -15.21 4.18 26.87
C ALA A 10 -15.12 3.43 25.53
N ARG A 11 -14.40 3.95 24.52
CA ARG A 11 -14.20 3.20 23.25
C ARG A 11 -12.82 2.58 23.04
N PHE A 12 -11.79 3.00 23.76
CA PHE A 12 -10.45 2.43 23.59
C PHE A 12 -9.69 2.38 24.93
N GLY A 13 -9.69 1.20 25.57
CA GLY A 13 -8.79 0.90 26.69
C GLY A 13 -7.34 0.72 26.22
N SER A 14 -6.39 0.68 27.17
CA SER A 14 -4.96 0.47 26.91
C SER A 14 -4.75 -0.64 25.87
N SER A 15 -4.11 -0.32 24.75
CA SER A 15 -3.97 -1.19 23.58
C SER A 15 -3.01 -2.35 23.85
N LYS A 16 -3.38 -3.27 24.73
CA LYS A 16 -2.59 -4.48 25.02
C LYS A 16 -2.79 -5.49 23.89
N GLY A 17 -1.96 -5.41 22.85
CA GLY A 17 -1.84 -6.45 21.81
C GLY A 17 -2.57 -6.21 20.48
N ARG A 18 -3.24 -5.08 20.27
CA ARG A 18 -3.96 -4.79 19.00
C ARG A 18 -3.09 -4.31 17.83
N GLY A 19 -1.76 -4.32 17.99
CA GLY A 19 -0.82 -3.78 17.01
C GLY A 19 -0.79 -2.25 16.98
N PRO A 20 -0.09 -1.64 16.00
CA PRO A 20 0.09 -0.20 15.92
C PRO A 20 -1.23 0.53 15.64
N LEU A 21 -1.35 1.78 16.12
CA LEU A 21 -2.52 2.61 15.87
C LEU A 21 -2.65 2.93 14.36
N ILE A 22 -3.64 2.33 13.71
CA ILE A 22 -4.00 2.63 12.32
C ILE A 22 -5.25 3.51 12.26
N GLY A 23 -5.42 4.25 11.16
CA GLY A 23 -6.56 5.16 10.97
C GLY A 23 -7.95 4.50 11.08
N LYS A 24 -8.04 3.17 11.03
CA LYS A 24 -9.29 2.42 11.24
C LYS A 24 -9.72 2.32 12.70
N PHE A 25 -8.75 2.25 13.62
CA PHE A 25 -8.99 2.08 15.06
C PHE A 25 -8.85 3.38 15.83
N ALA A 26 -8.55 4.48 15.14
CA ALA A 26 -8.27 5.74 15.77
C ALA A 26 -9.55 6.60 15.91
N PRO A 27 -9.59 7.55 16.86
CA PRO A 27 -10.74 8.42 17.04
C PRO A 27 -10.99 9.31 15.81
N ILE A 28 -12.20 9.86 15.73
CA ILE A 28 -12.58 10.86 14.72
C ILE A 28 -11.59 12.03 14.78
N GLY A 29 -10.85 12.24 13.69
CA GLY A 29 -9.77 13.23 13.57
C GLY A 29 -8.39 12.63 13.30
N PHE A 30 -8.11 11.39 13.73
CA PHE A 30 -6.85 10.70 13.44
C PHE A 30 -6.98 9.84 12.17
N LYS A 31 -7.00 10.48 11.01
CA LYS A 31 -7.02 9.79 9.71
C LYS A 31 -5.61 9.70 9.14
N LYS A 32 -4.91 8.61 9.46
CA LYS A 32 -3.59 8.31 8.88
C LYS A 32 -3.72 7.42 7.64
N GLY A 33 -2.97 7.75 6.58
CA GLY A 33 -2.86 6.92 5.37
C GLY A 33 -1.89 5.73 5.54
N PHE A 34 -1.83 4.84 4.54
CA PHE A 34 -1.08 3.58 4.58
C PHE A 34 0.23 3.61 3.77
N GLY A 35 1.05 4.65 3.93
CA GLY A 35 2.39 4.70 3.33
C GLY A 35 2.42 4.82 1.79
N ALA A 36 1.28 5.08 1.15
CA ALA A 36 1.23 5.35 -0.28
C ALA A 36 1.99 6.65 -0.62
N VAL A 37 2.72 6.63 -1.72
CA VAL A 37 3.50 7.79 -2.20
C VAL A 37 2.55 8.92 -2.64
N GLY A 38 2.90 10.15 -2.31
CA GLY A 38 2.12 11.34 -2.68
C GLY A 38 2.21 11.63 -4.18
N LEU A 39 1.07 11.70 -4.86
CA LEU A 39 0.98 11.95 -6.32
C LEU A 39 0.85 13.43 -6.70
N GLY A 40 0.85 14.33 -5.72
CA GLY A 40 0.51 15.72 -5.94
C GLY A 40 0.31 16.49 -4.65
N ARG A 41 -0.50 17.55 -4.72
CA ARG A 41 -0.72 18.45 -3.58
C ARG A 41 -2.18 18.88 -3.45
N HIS A 42 -2.57 19.17 -2.21
CA HIS A 42 -3.82 19.86 -1.94
C HIS A 42 -3.73 21.35 -2.29
N THR A 43 -4.83 21.89 -2.77
CA THR A 43 -5.04 23.33 -3.02
C THR A 43 -5.57 24.02 -1.78
N LYS A 44 -5.50 25.36 -1.77
CA LYS A 44 -6.07 26.19 -0.69
C LYS A 44 -7.57 25.94 -0.45
N LYS A 45 -8.32 25.54 -1.47
CA LYS A 45 -9.77 25.25 -1.39
C LYS A 45 -10.09 23.76 -1.16
N GLY A 46 -9.09 22.94 -0.81
CA GLY A 46 -9.31 21.52 -0.51
C GLY A 46 -9.35 20.57 -1.70
N PHE A 47 -9.35 21.08 -2.94
CA PHE A 47 -9.15 20.23 -4.13
C PHE A 47 -7.75 19.62 -4.15
N PHE A 48 -7.56 18.50 -4.83
CA PHE A 48 -6.26 17.86 -5.02
C PHE A 48 -5.81 17.98 -6.49
N LEU A 49 -4.59 18.46 -6.72
CA LEU A 49 -3.99 18.53 -8.05
C LEU A 49 -2.97 17.41 -8.19
N ILE A 50 -3.19 16.53 -9.17
CA ILE A 50 -2.29 15.42 -9.50
C ILE A 50 -1.18 15.93 -10.40
N ASN A 51 0.07 15.68 -10.02
CA ASN A 51 1.22 15.92 -10.88
C ASN A 51 1.52 14.65 -11.70
N LYS A 52 1.32 14.70 -13.02
CA LYS A 52 1.53 13.56 -13.91
C LYS A 52 2.97 13.01 -13.86
N MET A 53 3.95 13.83 -13.51
CA MET A 53 5.34 13.38 -13.38
C MET A 53 5.58 12.48 -12.16
N LEU A 54 4.75 12.61 -11.11
CA LEU A 54 4.86 11.79 -9.91
C LEU A 54 4.11 10.45 -10.06
N VAL A 55 3.32 10.31 -11.11
CA VAL A 55 2.63 9.06 -11.42
C VAL A 55 3.63 8.11 -12.07
N PRO A 56 3.84 6.90 -11.54
CA PRO A 56 4.78 5.95 -12.10
C PRO A 56 4.31 5.50 -13.50
N ASN A 57 5.17 5.69 -14.50
CA ASN A 57 4.96 5.18 -15.85
C ASN A 57 5.66 3.83 -15.97
N LEU A 58 4.87 2.76 -16.10
CA LEU A 58 5.37 1.40 -16.29
C LEU A 58 5.56 1.14 -17.79
N HIS A 59 6.78 0.83 -18.20
CA HIS A 59 7.08 0.43 -19.57
C HIS A 59 6.75 -1.06 -19.74
N VAL A 60 5.51 -1.34 -20.09
CA VAL A 60 5.04 -2.70 -20.35
C VAL A 60 5.30 -3.04 -21.83
N PRO A 61 6.07 -4.11 -22.13
CA PRO A 61 6.31 -4.53 -23.51
C PRO A 61 5.02 -5.05 -24.15
N GLN A 62 4.84 -4.77 -25.45
CA GLN A 62 3.66 -5.21 -26.20
C GLN A 62 3.66 -6.71 -26.49
N THR A 63 4.84 -7.28 -26.73
CA THR A 63 5.01 -8.70 -27.00
C THR A 63 5.93 -9.31 -25.95
N MET A 64 5.51 -10.45 -25.43
CA MET A 64 6.34 -11.32 -24.61
C MET A 64 6.85 -12.46 -25.49
N ASN A 65 8.12 -12.84 -25.37
CA ASN A 65 8.63 -14.00 -26.08
C ASN A 65 7.91 -15.27 -25.57
N PRO A 66 7.09 -15.96 -26.39
CA PRO A 66 6.30 -17.10 -25.95
C PRO A 66 7.15 -18.34 -25.62
N GLU A 67 8.39 -18.39 -26.09
CA GLU A 67 9.31 -19.49 -25.79
C GLU A 67 9.86 -19.39 -24.36
N LEU A 68 9.98 -18.17 -23.83
CA LEU A 68 10.46 -17.93 -22.48
C LEU A 68 9.35 -18.15 -21.46
N LYS A 69 9.62 -19.07 -20.53
CA LYS A 69 8.75 -19.35 -19.38
C LYS A 69 9.41 -18.82 -18.10
N PRO A 70 8.64 -18.51 -17.05
CA PRO A 70 9.20 -18.04 -15.77
C PRO A 70 10.10 -19.06 -15.07
N TYR A 71 10.02 -20.34 -15.48
CA TYR A 71 10.73 -21.44 -14.86
C TYR A 71 11.55 -22.21 -15.89
N VAL A 72 12.63 -22.82 -15.42
CA VAL A 72 13.51 -23.69 -16.20
C VAL A 72 13.24 -25.15 -15.85
N SER A 73 13.42 -26.04 -16.82
CA SER A 73 13.28 -27.48 -16.61
C SER A 73 14.39 -28.03 -15.72
N PRO A 74 14.08 -28.92 -14.75
CA PRO A 74 15.10 -29.61 -13.94
C PRO A 74 16.08 -30.45 -14.78
N VAL A 75 15.67 -30.88 -15.98
CA VAL A 75 16.53 -31.64 -16.89
C VAL A 75 17.70 -30.78 -17.38
N THR A 76 17.46 -29.49 -17.60
CA THR A 76 18.49 -28.55 -18.06
C THR A 76 19.61 -28.41 -17.03
N LEU A 77 19.29 -28.44 -15.73
CA LEU A 77 20.29 -28.41 -14.65
C LEU A 77 21.16 -29.68 -14.66
N LYS A 78 20.55 -30.86 -14.77
CA LYS A 78 21.28 -32.14 -14.85
C LYS A 78 22.21 -32.21 -16.07
N MET A 79 21.82 -31.58 -17.18
CA MET A 79 22.65 -31.52 -18.39
C MET A 79 23.87 -30.60 -18.24
N LEU A 80 23.80 -29.60 -17.36
CA LEU A 80 24.94 -28.72 -17.06
C LEU A 80 25.95 -29.40 -16.13
N GLU A 81 25.46 -30.11 -15.10
CA GLU A 81 26.31 -30.88 -14.18
C GLU A 81 27.14 -31.95 -14.89
N ASN A 82 26.59 -32.59 -15.93
CA ASN A 82 27.28 -33.61 -16.72
C ASN A 82 28.28 -33.04 -17.75
N ARG A 83 28.35 -31.72 -17.92
CA ARG A 83 29.26 -31.05 -18.88
C ARG A 83 30.49 -30.46 -18.22
N GLU A 84 30.52 -30.35 -16.89
CA GLU A 84 31.69 -30.02 -16.07
C GLU A 84 32.48 -31.30 -15.72
#